data_AF-A0A3A8N976-F1
#
_entry.id   AF-A0A3A8N976-F1
#
_cell.length_a   1.000
_cell.length_b   1.000
_cell.length_c   1.000
_cell.angle_alpha   90.00
_cell.angle_beta   90.00
_cell.angle_gamma   90.00
#
_symmetry.space_group_name_H-M   'P 1'
#
loop_
_entity.id
_entity.type
_entity.pdbx_description
1 polymer ?
#
loop_
_entity_poly.entity_id
_entity_poly.type
_entity_poly.pdbx_seq_one_letter_code
_entity_poly.pdbx_strand_id
1 'polypeptide(L)'
;MRTLVGLTVSGWTEKARWALDHHRVAYRFQDYVPLIQERWLRKHVAPGVRTSVPLLIDPPGASTQGSYAIAKRAEALGQGSPLFPPEHLAAIDRWEATSEQVLDVARTYAMPRMLASRGAQAESLPKFLPAALRRLFAPTARLGMRYIMRKHQVPESTEALIESTVVPALEKLRAALGGRPYLEGSFTYADITAAMMLTLLGPPADRHLPMGPAIREVWTHEGLVARFPDLLAWRNTLYDQHRRS
;
A
#
# COMPACT_ATOMS: atom_id res chain seq x y z
N MET A 1 -9.21 21.03 -6.42
CA MET A 1 -8.90 19.68 -6.95
C MET A 1 -8.47 18.79 -5.80
N ARG A 2 -8.94 17.53 -5.74
CA ARG A 2 -8.56 16.55 -4.71
C ARG A 2 -7.09 16.21 -4.81
N THR A 3 -6.42 16.08 -3.68
CA THR A 3 -5.01 15.65 -3.62
C THR A 3 -4.87 14.44 -2.71
N LEU A 4 -4.37 13.33 -3.24
CA LEU A 4 -3.99 12.17 -2.44
C LEU A 4 -2.50 12.26 -2.12
N VAL A 5 -2.18 12.41 -0.84
CA VAL A 5 -0.81 12.40 -0.34
C VAL A 5 -0.49 11.01 0.17
N GLY A 6 0.54 10.36 -0.39
CA GLY A 6 0.84 8.95 -0.12
C GLY A 6 2.28 8.57 -0.45
N LEU A 7 2.66 7.34 -0.10
CA LEU A 7 3.95 6.76 -0.50
C LEU A 7 3.69 5.78 -1.65
N THR A 8 4.33 5.96 -2.80
CA THR A 8 4.15 5.06 -3.96
C THR A 8 4.37 3.58 -3.60
N VAL A 9 5.31 3.28 -2.69
CA VAL A 9 5.63 1.90 -2.26
C VAL A 9 4.70 1.33 -1.17
N SER A 10 3.70 2.09 -0.72
CA SER A 10 2.87 1.70 0.43
C SER A 10 1.61 0.97 -0.04
N GLY A 11 1.42 -0.26 0.44
CA GLY A 11 0.19 -1.03 0.20
C GLY A 11 -1.08 -0.27 0.61
N TRP A 12 -1.04 0.46 1.74
CA TRP A 12 -2.15 1.35 2.13
C TRP A 12 -2.44 2.45 1.12
N THR A 13 -1.39 3.08 0.57
CA THR A 13 -1.57 4.10 -0.48
C THR A 13 -2.16 3.47 -1.74
N GLU A 14 -1.75 2.25 -2.09
CA GLU A 14 -2.29 1.55 -3.25
C GLU A 14 -3.76 1.17 -3.08
N LYS A 15 -4.20 0.69 -1.89
CA LYS A 15 -5.64 0.49 -1.60
C LYS A 15 -6.46 1.75 -1.89
N ALA A 16 -5.96 2.90 -1.39
CA ALA A 16 -6.63 4.19 -1.55
C ALA A 16 -6.70 4.63 -3.02
N ARG A 17 -5.58 4.51 -3.75
CA ARG A 17 -5.52 4.83 -5.19
C ARG A 17 -6.44 3.94 -6.00
N TRP A 18 -6.42 2.64 -5.72
CA TRP A 18 -7.26 1.68 -6.43
C TRP A 18 -8.74 2.01 -6.27
N ALA A 19 -9.20 2.29 -5.04
CA ALA A 19 -10.59 2.66 -4.82
C ALA A 19 -10.97 3.99 -5.51
N LEU A 20 -10.10 5.00 -5.49
CA LEU A 20 -10.32 6.27 -6.19
C LEU A 20 -10.41 6.07 -7.71
N ASP A 21 -9.50 5.27 -8.28
CA ASP A 21 -9.43 5.00 -9.71
C ASP A 21 -10.62 4.14 -10.19
N HIS A 22 -11.00 3.12 -9.40
CA HIS A 22 -12.18 2.29 -9.62
C HIS A 22 -13.45 3.14 -9.70
N HIS A 23 -13.61 4.05 -8.74
CA HIS A 23 -14.76 4.96 -8.69
C HIS A 23 -14.63 6.19 -9.59
N ARG A 24 -13.58 6.28 -10.43
CA ARG A 24 -13.33 7.40 -11.36
C ARG A 24 -13.27 8.75 -10.69
N VAL A 25 -12.82 8.80 -9.44
CA VAL A 25 -12.67 10.05 -8.70
C VAL A 25 -11.41 10.75 -9.20
N ALA A 26 -11.56 11.97 -9.75
CA ALA A 26 -10.41 12.75 -10.18
C ALA A 26 -9.58 13.24 -8.97
N TYR A 27 -8.29 12.92 -8.93
CA TYR A 27 -7.34 13.41 -7.93
C TYR A 27 -5.96 13.63 -8.53
N ARG A 28 -5.16 14.48 -7.86
CA ARG A 28 -3.72 14.56 -8.07
C ARG A 28 -3.02 13.71 -7.01
N PHE A 29 -2.12 12.84 -7.44
CA PHE A 29 -1.23 12.13 -6.53
C PHE A 29 -0.03 13.00 -6.17
N GLN A 30 0.32 13.06 -4.89
CA GLN A 30 1.51 13.71 -4.37
C GLN A 30 2.31 12.72 -3.53
N ASP A 31 3.53 12.41 -3.99
CA ASP A 31 4.47 11.60 -3.22
C ASP A 31 4.81 12.33 -1.91
N TYR A 32 4.57 11.65 -0.80
CA TYR A 32 4.89 12.10 0.54
C TYR A 32 6.40 12.09 0.74
N VAL A 33 6.97 13.22 1.17
CA VAL A 33 8.39 13.33 1.49
C VAL A 33 8.55 13.42 3.02
N PRO A 34 9.01 12.33 3.67
CA PRO A 34 9.19 12.29 5.13
C PRO A 34 10.05 13.45 5.64
N LEU A 35 9.79 13.90 6.87
CA LEU A 35 10.44 15.03 7.56
C LEU A 35 10.11 16.42 6.98
N ILE A 36 10.08 16.57 5.66
CA ILE A 36 9.83 17.85 4.99
C ILE A 36 8.36 18.24 5.09
N GLN A 37 7.44 17.30 4.83
CA GLN A 37 6.02 17.61 4.71
C GLN A 37 5.21 17.37 5.99
N GLU A 38 5.80 16.89 7.09
CA GLU A 38 5.10 16.53 8.34
C GLU A 38 4.29 17.68 8.96
N ARG A 39 4.81 18.92 8.93
CA ARG A 39 4.10 20.09 9.48
C ARG A 39 2.93 20.51 8.60
N TRP A 40 3.10 20.44 7.28
CA TRP A 40 2.04 20.76 6.33
C TRP A 40 0.92 19.71 6.37
N LEU A 41 1.27 18.43 6.46
CA LEU A 41 0.31 17.33 6.55
C LEU A 41 -0.53 17.43 7.83
N ARG A 42 0.09 17.83 8.96
CA ARG A 42 -0.61 18.07 10.23
C ARG A 42 -1.71 19.12 10.18
N LYS A 43 -1.58 20.15 9.32
CA LYS A 43 -2.61 21.19 9.16
C LYS A 43 -3.90 20.67 8.52
N HIS A 44 -3.84 19.49 7.90
CA HIS A 44 -4.95 18.89 7.17
C HIS A 44 -5.69 17.81 7.97
N VAL A 45 -5.24 17.51 9.20
CA VAL A 45 -5.91 16.57 10.11
C VAL A 45 -6.41 17.31 11.36
N ALA A 46 -7.42 16.75 12.02
CA ALA A 46 -7.98 17.35 13.24
C ALA A 46 -6.94 17.40 14.38
N PRO A 47 -7.01 18.40 15.28
CA PRO A 47 -6.14 18.47 16.46
C PRO A 47 -6.18 17.18 17.27
N GLY A 48 -5.01 16.70 17.71
CA GLY A 48 -4.88 15.45 18.49
C GLY A 48 -4.86 14.16 17.66
N VAL A 49 -5.22 14.20 16.37
CA VAL A 49 -5.16 13.03 15.49
C VAL A 49 -3.75 12.81 14.98
N ARG A 50 -3.25 11.58 15.13
CA ARG A 50 -1.93 11.19 14.64
C ARG A 50 -1.90 11.20 13.11
N THR A 51 -1.10 12.08 12.53
CA THR A 51 -0.97 12.21 11.08
C THR A 51 -0.22 11.03 10.44
N SER A 52 -0.86 10.43 9.44
CA SER A 52 -0.34 9.34 8.63
C SER A 52 -0.82 9.50 7.18
N VAL A 53 -0.12 8.84 6.27
CA VAL A 53 -0.52 8.68 4.87
C VAL A 53 -1.00 7.25 4.62
N PRO A 54 -1.92 7.01 3.67
CA PRO A 54 -2.51 7.98 2.74
C PRO A 54 -3.46 8.99 3.39
N LEU A 55 -3.46 10.22 2.88
CA LEU A 55 -4.37 11.30 3.26
C LEU A 55 -4.97 11.91 1.99
N LEU A 56 -6.30 11.90 1.90
CA LEU A 56 -7.05 12.57 0.83
C LEU A 56 -7.47 13.96 1.30
N ILE A 57 -6.93 14.99 0.66
CA ILE A 57 -7.35 16.39 0.85
C ILE A 57 -8.42 16.68 -0.20
N ASP A 58 -9.65 16.95 0.24
CA ASP A 58 -10.83 17.09 -0.62
C ASP A 58 -11.58 18.42 -0.37
N PRO A 59 -11.05 19.58 -0.80
CA PRO A 59 -11.68 20.87 -0.55
C PRO A 59 -13.02 21.00 -1.30
N PRO A 60 -14.05 21.65 -0.69
CA PRO A 60 -14.02 22.35 0.60
C PRO A 60 -14.23 21.45 1.83
N GLY A 61 -14.34 20.14 1.66
CA GLY A 61 -14.56 19.19 2.75
C GLY A 61 -13.32 18.93 3.62
N ALA A 62 -13.55 18.23 4.74
CA ALA A 62 -12.49 17.76 5.61
C ALA A 62 -11.63 16.68 4.91
N SER A 63 -10.34 16.65 5.24
CA SER A 63 -9.45 15.60 4.73
C SER A 63 -9.84 14.24 5.30
N THR A 64 -9.71 13.19 4.48
CA THR A 64 -9.98 11.80 4.87
C THR A 64 -8.68 11.05 5.03
N GLN A 65 -8.44 10.47 6.20
CA GLN A 65 -7.20 9.77 6.55
C GLN A 65 -7.40 8.25 6.56
N GLY A 66 -6.43 7.51 6.00
CA GLY A 66 -6.42 6.05 6.02
C GLY A 66 -7.08 5.45 4.78
N SER A 67 -6.52 4.33 4.31
CA SER A 67 -6.96 3.64 3.09
C SER A 67 -8.44 3.31 3.09
N TYR A 68 -8.93 2.72 4.18
CA TYR A 68 -10.31 2.28 4.30
C TYR A 68 -11.32 3.43 4.23
N ALA A 69 -11.06 4.51 4.98
CA ALA A 69 -11.91 5.69 4.97
C ALA A 69 -11.88 6.40 3.61
N ILE A 70 -10.70 6.48 2.98
CA ILE A 70 -10.55 7.05 1.64
C ILE A 70 -11.31 6.22 0.61
N ALA A 71 -11.31 4.89 0.71
CA ALA A 71 -12.06 4.01 -0.18
C ALA A 71 -13.57 4.19 -0.04
N LYS A 72 -14.09 4.26 1.19
CA LYS A 72 -15.51 4.61 1.43
C LYS A 72 -15.86 6.00 0.89
N ARG A 73 -14.95 6.95 1.04
CA ARG A 73 -15.11 8.30 0.48
C ARG A 73 -15.11 8.27 -1.06
N ALA A 74 -14.30 7.42 -1.68
CA ALA A 74 -14.29 7.25 -3.13
C ALA A 74 -15.63 6.71 -3.64
N GLU A 75 -16.20 5.70 -2.97
CA GLU A 75 -17.51 5.16 -3.32
C GLU A 75 -18.62 6.20 -3.18
N ALA A 76 -18.62 6.99 -2.11
CA ALA A 76 -19.62 8.04 -1.89
C ALA A 76 -19.52 9.20 -2.91
N LEU A 77 -18.36 9.42 -3.52
CA LEU A 77 -18.10 10.53 -4.44
C LEU A 77 -18.24 10.16 -5.92
N GLY A 78 -17.89 8.92 -6.25
CA GLY A 78 -17.64 8.51 -7.62
C GLY A 78 -18.76 7.68 -8.23
N GLN A 79 -18.40 6.90 -9.25
CA GLN A 79 -19.30 6.03 -9.99
C GLN A 79 -18.60 4.71 -10.29
N GLY A 80 -19.35 3.62 -10.44
CA GLY A 80 -18.80 2.31 -10.72
C GLY A 80 -19.60 1.23 -10.01
N SER A 81 -19.17 -0.03 -10.13
CA SER A 81 -19.73 -1.08 -9.29
C SER A 81 -19.38 -0.82 -7.82
N PRO A 82 -20.27 -1.15 -6.88
CA PRO A 82 -20.01 -0.95 -5.47
C PRO A 82 -18.84 -1.83 -5.01
N LEU A 83 -17.89 -1.22 -4.30
CA LEU A 83 -16.83 -1.91 -3.56
C LEU A 83 -17.27 -2.28 -2.15
N PHE A 84 -18.30 -1.61 -1.59
CA PHE A 84 -18.87 -1.91 -0.27
C PHE A 84 -20.36 -2.28 -0.31
N PRO A 85 -20.75 -3.33 -1.07
CA PRO A 85 -22.12 -3.83 -1.03
C PRO A 85 -22.52 -4.24 0.42
N PRO A 86 -23.70 -3.83 0.91
CA PRO A 86 -24.13 -4.04 2.30
C PRO A 86 -24.00 -5.49 2.80
N GLU A 87 -24.30 -6.45 1.95
CA GLU A 87 -24.25 -7.89 2.22
C GLU A 87 -22.83 -8.42 2.49
N HIS A 88 -21.79 -7.73 2.01
CA HIS A 88 -20.39 -8.16 2.15
C HIS A 88 -19.58 -7.30 3.14
N LEU A 89 -20.18 -6.29 3.78
CA LEU A 89 -19.47 -5.38 4.70
C LEU A 89 -18.71 -6.12 5.81
N ALA A 90 -19.33 -7.12 6.43
CA ALA A 90 -18.69 -7.90 7.48
C ALA A 90 -17.46 -8.68 6.99
N ALA A 91 -17.48 -9.16 5.74
CA ALA A 91 -16.33 -9.82 5.15
C ALA A 91 -15.22 -8.82 4.81
N ILE A 92 -15.59 -7.68 4.23
CA ILE A 92 -14.68 -6.58 3.91
C ILE A 92 -13.93 -6.10 5.18
N ASP A 93 -14.64 -5.88 6.29
CA ASP A 93 -14.04 -5.44 7.55
C ASP A 93 -13.02 -6.47 8.08
N ARG A 94 -13.34 -7.77 7.99
CA ARG A 94 -12.42 -8.85 8.41
C ARG A 94 -11.17 -8.90 7.55
N TRP A 95 -11.32 -8.75 6.23
CA TRP A 95 -10.17 -8.74 5.32
C TRP A 95 -9.32 -7.48 5.49
N GLU A 96 -9.94 -6.32 5.70
CA GLU A 96 -9.20 -5.08 5.99
C GLU A 96 -8.37 -5.27 7.26
N ALA A 97 -8.96 -5.73 8.36
CA ALA A 97 -8.23 -5.98 9.61
C ALA A 97 -7.07 -6.97 9.45
N THR A 98 -7.27 -8.06 8.70
CA THR A 98 -6.22 -9.04 8.40
C THR A 98 -5.09 -8.40 7.58
N SER A 99 -5.45 -7.60 6.58
CA SER A 99 -4.47 -6.94 5.72
C SER A 99 -3.64 -5.89 6.45
N GLU A 100 -4.21 -5.17 7.43
CA GLU A 100 -3.47 -4.20 8.24
C GLU A 100 -2.32 -4.89 9.00
N GLN A 101 -2.59 -6.07 9.59
CA GLN A 101 -1.58 -6.88 10.27
C GLN A 101 -0.49 -7.35 9.30
N VAL A 102 -0.87 -7.86 8.13
CA VAL A 102 0.09 -8.32 7.11
C VAL A 102 0.95 -7.16 6.60
N LEU A 103 0.34 -6.00 6.31
CA LEU A 103 1.07 -4.84 5.81
C LEU A 103 2.02 -4.25 6.88
N ASP A 104 1.66 -4.31 8.16
CA ASP A 104 2.56 -3.91 9.25
C ASP A 104 3.80 -4.82 9.33
N VAL A 105 3.63 -6.14 9.17
CA VAL A 105 4.77 -7.07 9.05
C VAL A 105 5.56 -6.81 7.76
N ALA A 106 4.89 -6.52 6.65
CA ALA A 106 5.55 -6.20 5.39
C ALA A 106 6.42 -4.94 5.48
N ARG A 107 5.95 -3.90 6.18
CA ARG A 107 6.75 -2.71 6.48
C ARG A 107 7.98 -3.08 7.33
N THR A 108 7.80 -3.95 8.31
CA THR A 108 8.87 -4.42 9.19
C THR A 108 9.95 -5.18 8.42
N TYR A 109 9.55 -5.95 7.40
CA TYR A 109 10.46 -6.66 6.51
C TYR A 109 11.23 -5.73 5.56
N ALA A 110 10.50 -4.86 4.86
CA ALA A 110 11.07 -4.07 3.77
C ALA A 110 11.99 -2.95 4.29
N MET A 111 11.63 -2.27 5.39
CA MET A 111 12.36 -1.05 5.81
C MET A 111 13.84 -1.28 6.16
N PRO A 112 14.24 -2.30 6.95
CA PRO A 112 15.65 -2.60 7.19
C PRO A 112 16.41 -2.96 5.91
N ARG A 113 15.79 -3.71 5.00
CA ARG A 113 16.36 -4.08 3.70
C ARG A 113 16.55 -2.87 2.79
N MET A 114 15.60 -1.92 2.80
CA MET A 114 15.76 -0.62 2.12
C MET A 114 16.95 0.17 2.68
N LEU A 115 17.14 0.15 4.01
CA LEU A 115 18.30 0.80 4.65
C LEU A 115 19.64 0.12 4.35
N ALA A 116 19.64 -1.17 4.02
CA ALA A 116 20.84 -1.91 3.64
C ALA A 116 21.18 -1.77 2.14
N SER A 117 20.19 -1.53 1.27
CA SER A 117 20.37 -1.44 -0.18
C SER A 117 20.62 0.00 -0.67
N ARG A 118 21.85 0.28 -1.15
CA ARG A 118 22.19 1.56 -1.79
C ARG A 118 21.33 1.84 -3.04
N GLY A 119 20.99 0.78 -3.79
CA GLY A 119 20.10 0.88 -4.95
C GLY A 119 18.71 1.35 -4.54
N ALA A 120 18.11 0.68 -3.54
CA ALA A 120 16.78 1.03 -3.06
C ALA A 120 16.73 2.44 -2.45
N GLN A 121 17.80 2.88 -1.77
CA GLN A 121 17.92 4.26 -1.27
C GLN A 121 17.90 5.29 -2.41
N ALA A 122 18.68 5.05 -3.47
CA ALA A 122 18.72 5.95 -4.62
C ALA A 122 17.38 5.99 -5.37
N GLU A 123 16.70 4.85 -5.49
CA GLU A 123 15.37 4.74 -6.11
C GLU A 123 14.26 5.39 -5.27
N SER A 124 14.43 5.44 -3.93
CA SER A 124 13.46 6.04 -3.00
C SER A 124 13.57 7.56 -2.88
N LEU A 125 14.59 8.18 -3.51
CA LEU A 125 14.75 9.62 -3.46
C LEU A 125 13.63 10.34 -4.22
N PRO A 126 13.22 11.54 -3.78
CA PRO A 126 12.18 12.29 -4.44
C PRO A 126 12.43 12.47 -5.94
N LYS A 127 11.39 12.27 -6.75
CA LYS A 127 11.49 12.28 -8.23
C LYS A 127 12.01 13.60 -8.80
N PHE A 128 11.83 14.72 -8.09
CA PHE A 128 12.34 16.03 -8.48
C PHE A 128 13.88 16.12 -8.44
N LEU A 129 14.57 15.19 -7.76
CA LEU A 129 16.03 15.13 -7.77
C LEU A 129 16.52 14.51 -9.09
N PRO A 130 17.42 15.19 -9.83
CA PRO A 130 18.03 14.67 -11.04
C PRO A 130 18.69 13.32 -10.82
N ALA A 131 18.54 12.39 -11.78
CA ALA A 131 19.06 11.03 -11.66
C ALA A 131 20.57 10.97 -11.34
N ALA A 132 21.36 11.85 -11.96
CA ALA A 132 22.81 11.97 -11.74
C ALA A 132 23.18 12.29 -10.28
N LEU A 133 22.31 13.00 -9.55
CA LEU A 133 22.56 13.41 -8.16
C LEU A 133 22.02 12.41 -7.13
N ARG A 134 21.16 11.46 -7.52
CA ARG A 134 20.51 10.53 -6.58
C ARG A 134 21.50 9.69 -5.78
N ARG A 135 22.60 9.24 -6.41
CA ARG A 135 23.64 8.47 -5.70
C ARG A 135 24.35 9.28 -4.62
N LEU A 136 24.55 10.59 -4.85
CA LEU A 136 25.18 11.49 -3.90
C LEU A 136 24.27 11.75 -2.67
N PHE A 137 22.96 11.85 -2.89
CA PHE A 137 21.98 12.10 -1.83
C PHE A 137 21.40 10.83 -1.18
N ALA A 138 21.87 9.63 -1.53
CA ALA A 138 21.40 8.39 -0.91
C ALA A 138 21.44 8.42 0.65
N PRO A 139 22.44 9.03 1.31
CA PRO A 139 22.44 9.18 2.76
C PRO A 139 21.24 9.97 3.33
N THR A 140 20.64 10.90 2.58
CA THR A 140 19.46 11.65 3.06
C THR A 140 18.18 10.80 3.00
N ALA A 141 18.07 9.88 2.03
CA ALA A 141 17.00 8.88 2.01
C ALA A 141 17.03 8.02 3.28
N ARG A 142 18.23 7.66 3.75
CA ARG A 142 18.45 6.93 5.01
C ARG A 142 17.83 7.63 6.21
N LEU A 143 17.89 8.97 6.28
CA LEU A 143 17.31 9.73 7.39
C LEU A 143 15.77 9.68 7.36
N GLY A 144 15.16 9.84 6.19
CA GLY A 144 13.70 9.71 6.01
C GLY A 144 13.19 8.31 6.35
N MET A 145 13.91 7.26 5.91
CA MET A 145 13.60 5.87 6.25
C MET A 145 13.72 5.59 7.76
N ARG A 146 14.79 6.05 8.41
CA ARG A 146 14.95 5.92 9.88
C ARG A 146 13.83 6.63 10.64
N TYR A 147 13.36 7.77 10.13
CA TYR A 147 12.20 8.46 10.69
C TYR A 147 10.93 7.61 10.58
N ILE A 148 10.66 7.01 9.42
CA ILE A 148 9.51 6.11 9.23
C ILE A 148 9.61 4.92 10.20
N MET A 149 10.77 4.26 10.29
CA MET A 149 10.95 3.12 11.20
C MET A 149 10.70 3.49 12.67
N ARG A 150 11.23 4.64 13.14
CA ARG A 150 10.96 5.14 14.50
C ARG A 150 9.49 5.49 14.70
N LYS A 151 8.86 6.13 13.71
CA LYS A 151 7.43 6.47 13.75
C LYS A 151 6.59 5.19 13.89
N HIS A 152 6.92 4.13 13.16
CA HIS A 152 6.12 2.91 13.10
C HIS A 152 6.60 1.76 14.00
N GLN A 153 7.63 1.96 14.84
CA GLN A 153 8.12 0.97 15.82
C GLN A 153 8.47 -0.40 15.22
N VAL A 154 9.18 -0.42 14.10
CA VAL A 154 9.58 -1.64 13.37
C VAL A 154 10.44 -2.58 14.24
N PRO A 155 10.01 -3.82 14.56
CA PRO A 155 10.79 -4.81 15.32
C PRO A 155 12.02 -5.37 14.58
N GLU A 156 12.95 -6.03 15.30
CA GLU A 156 14.22 -6.55 14.76
C GLU A 156 14.14 -7.93 14.07
N SER A 157 13.17 -8.80 14.40
CA SER A 157 13.06 -10.15 13.81
C SER A 157 11.84 -10.27 12.92
N THR A 158 12.04 -10.49 11.62
CA THR A 158 10.94 -10.44 10.65
C THR A 158 10.46 -11.82 10.21
N GLU A 159 11.33 -12.80 10.09
CA GLU A 159 10.99 -14.15 9.61
C GLU A 159 9.97 -14.84 10.54
N ALA A 160 10.12 -14.69 11.86
CA ALA A 160 9.14 -15.21 12.82
C ALA A 160 7.77 -14.51 12.73
N LEU A 161 7.74 -13.22 12.39
CA LEU A 161 6.50 -12.47 12.16
C LEU A 161 5.85 -12.89 10.83
N ILE A 162 6.64 -13.17 9.80
CA ILE A 162 6.16 -13.69 8.52
C ILE A 162 5.48 -15.05 8.73
N GLU A 163 6.14 -15.98 9.42
CA GLU A 163 5.59 -17.31 9.68
C GLU A 163 4.36 -17.29 10.61
N SER A 164 4.34 -16.40 11.61
CA SER A 164 3.22 -16.33 12.56
C SER A 164 2.03 -15.48 12.09
N THR A 165 2.23 -14.55 11.16
CA THR A 165 1.20 -13.58 10.74
C THR A 165 0.87 -13.67 9.25
N VAL A 166 1.90 -13.55 8.39
CA VAL A 166 1.69 -13.45 6.93
C VAL A 166 1.28 -14.81 6.36
N VAL A 167 2.00 -15.86 6.70
CA VAL A 167 1.73 -17.21 6.20
C VAL A 167 0.29 -17.66 6.52
N PRO A 168 -0.21 -17.61 7.77
CA PRO A 168 -1.59 -18.00 8.07
C PRO A 168 -2.63 -17.13 7.35
N ALA A 169 -2.37 -15.82 7.20
CA ALA A 169 -3.26 -14.93 6.46
C ALA A 169 -3.35 -15.30 4.97
N LEU A 170 -2.22 -15.69 4.35
CA LEU A 170 -2.20 -16.12 2.96
C LEU A 170 -2.83 -17.50 2.76
N GLU A 171 -2.63 -18.45 3.68
CA GLU A 171 -3.35 -19.74 3.62
C GLU A 171 -4.87 -19.55 3.79
N LYS A 172 -5.29 -18.64 4.68
CA LYS A 172 -6.70 -18.25 4.83
C LYS A 172 -7.25 -17.62 3.55
N LEU A 173 -6.47 -16.75 2.89
CA LEU A 173 -6.84 -16.16 1.60
C LEU A 173 -7.00 -17.24 0.52
N ARG A 174 -6.03 -18.15 0.40
CA ARG A 174 -6.08 -19.28 -0.54
C ARG A 174 -7.33 -20.13 -0.33
N ALA A 175 -7.59 -20.52 0.92
CA ALA A 175 -8.77 -21.31 1.27
C ALA A 175 -10.08 -20.56 0.96
N ALA A 176 -10.14 -19.27 1.26
CA ALA A 176 -11.32 -18.46 0.99
C ALA A 176 -11.56 -18.25 -0.51
N LEU A 177 -10.51 -18.09 -1.33
CA LEU A 177 -10.66 -18.02 -2.77
C LEU A 177 -11.15 -19.35 -3.33
N GLY A 178 -10.53 -20.48 -2.93
CA GLY A 178 -10.92 -21.81 -3.43
C GLY A 178 -10.92 -21.90 -4.96
N GLY A 179 -10.02 -21.17 -5.62
CA GLY A 179 -9.94 -21.06 -7.09
C GLY A 179 -10.91 -20.07 -7.74
N ARG A 180 -11.77 -19.39 -6.97
CA ARG A 180 -12.69 -18.36 -7.49
C ARG A 180 -11.95 -17.06 -7.82
N PRO A 181 -12.46 -16.25 -8.77
CA PRO A 181 -11.83 -14.99 -9.15
C PRO A 181 -11.93 -13.91 -8.06
N TYR A 182 -12.99 -13.94 -7.24
CA TYR A 182 -13.26 -12.97 -6.18
C TYR A 182 -13.68 -13.65 -4.88
N LEU A 183 -13.43 -12.98 -3.75
CA LEU A 183 -13.75 -13.48 -2.41
C LEU A 183 -15.26 -13.60 -2.17
N GLU A 184 -16.03 -12.63 -2.66
CA GLU A 184 -17.47 -12.47 -2.37
C GLU A 184 -18.32 -12.64 -3.65
N GLY A 185 -17.84 -13.42 -4.61
CA GLY A 185 -18.53 -13.68 -5.89
C GLY A 185 -18.51 -12.53 -6.90
N SER A 186 -18.26 -11.31 -6.45
CA SER A 186 -18.02 -10.11 -7.27
C SER A 186 -16.79 -9.34 -6.76
N PHE A 187 -16.24 -8.44 -7.58
CA PHE A 187 -15.09 -7.62 -7.18
C PHE A 187 -15.51 -6.57 -6.15
N THR A 188 -14.91 -6.65 -4.96
CA THR A 188 -15.20 -5.75 -3.83
C THR A 188 -13.91 -5.19 -3.22
N TYR A 189 -14.04 -4.33 -2.20
CA TYR A 189 -12.88 -3.86 -1.46
C TYR A 189 -12.13 -5.01 -0.73
N ALA A 190 -12.78 -6.14 -0.48
CA ALA A 190 -12.12 -7.32 0.08
C ALA A 190 -11.01 -7.84 -0.85
N ASP A 191 -11.24 -7.83 -2.17
CA ASP A 191 -10.25 -8.28 -3.16
C ASP A 191 -9.07 -7.31 -3.24
N ILE A 192 -9.33 -6.00 -3.20
CA ILE A 192 -8.27 -4.96 -3.17
C ILE A 192 -7.39 -5.14 -1.92
N THR A 193 -8.01 -5.33 -0.76
CA THR A 193 -7.27 -5.43 0.49
C THR A 193 -6.48 -6.74 0.59
N ALA A 194 -7.06 -7.84 0.10
CA ALA A 194 -6.39 -9.13 0.02
C ALA A 194 -5.24 -9.12 -1.00
N ALA A 195 -5.40 -8.44 -2.14
CA ALA A 195 -4.32 -8.22 -3.11
C ALA A 195 -3.12 -7.49 -2.49
N MET A 196 -3.36 -6.55 -1.56
CA MET A 196 -2.28 -5.82 -0.88
C MET A 196 -1.54 -6.66 0.17
N MET A 197 -2.14 -7.73 0.71
CA MET A 197 -1.43 -8.66 1.59
C MET A 197 -0.25 -9.33 0.89
N LEU A 198 -0.32 -9.45 -0.45
CA LEU A 198 0.69 -10.08 -1.28
C LEU A 198 1.84 -9.14 -1.66
N THR A 199 1.96 -7.98 -1.01
CA THR A 199 3.02 -7.01 -1.32
C THR A 199 4.44 -7.55 -1.07
N LEU A 200 4.60 -8.56 -0.20
CA LEU A 200 5.88 -9.23 0.06
C LEU A 200 6.24 -10.30 -0.98
N LEU A 201 5.33 -10.64 -1.89
CA LEU A 201 5.60 -11.55 -3.00
C LEU A 201 6.17 -10.78 -4.21
N GLY A 202 6.58 -9.53 -4.00
CA GLY A 202 7.08 -8.62 -5.02
C GLY A 202 5.99 -7.71 -5.60
N PRO A 203 6.33 -6.47 -6.00
CA PRO A 203 5.36 -5.53 -6.57
C PRO A 203 4.68 -6.06 -7.86
N PRO A 204 3.47 -5.58 -8.22
CA PRO A 204 2.84 -5.91 -9.50
C PRO A 204 3.70 -5.41 -10.68
N ALA A 205 3.30 -5.72 -11.92
CA ALA A 205 4.01 -5.29 -13.12
C ALA A 205 4.22 -3.77 -13.18
N ASP A 206 5.31 -3.31 -13.79
CA ASP A 206 5.68 -1.88 -13.84
C ASP A 206 4.61 -0.98 -14.47
N ARG A 207 3.81 -1.53 -15.40
CA ARG A 207 2.67 -0.82 -16.01
C ARG A 207 1.61 -0.38 -14.98
N HIS A 208 1.49 -1.11 -13.87
CA HIS A 208 0.55 -0.82 -12.79
C HIS A 208 1.20 0.00 -11.69
N LEU A 209 2.44 -0.34 -11.35
CA LEU A 209 3.18 0.31 -10.29
C LEU A 209 4.66 0.45 -10.66
N PRO A 210 5.06 1.59 -11.25
CA PRO A 210 6.44 1.81 -11.67
C PRO A 210 7.38 1.78 -10.45
N MET A 211 8.27 0.78 -10.40
CA MET A 211 9.27 0.62 -9.35
C MET A 211 10.59 0.18 -9.92
N GLY A 212 11.68 0.76 -9.41
CA GLY A 212 13.01 0.33 -9.79
C GLY A 212 13.34 -1.09 -9.29
N PRO A 213 14.32 -1.75 -9.92
CA PRO A 213 14.68 -3.13 -9.61
C PRO A 213 15.11 -3.32 -8.15
N ALA A 214 15.80 -2.35 -7.54
CA ALA A 214 16.29 -2.51 -6.17
C ALA A 214 15.16 -2.40 -5.13
N ILE A 215 14.16 -1.55 -5.36
CA ILE A 215 12.94 -1.53 -4.53
C ILE A 215 12.17 -2.84 -4.72
N ARG A 216 12.00 -3.32 -5.96
CA ARG A 216 11.32 -4.60 -6.24
C ARG A 216 11.96 -5.76 -5.49
N GLU A 217 13.28 -5.86 -5.51
CA GLU A 217 14.04 -6.87 -4.77
C GLU A 217 13.77 -6.80 -3.26
N VAL A 218 13.82 -5.62 -2.67
CA VAL A 218 13.60 -5.43 -1.22
C VAL A 218 12.19 -5.86 -0.77
N TRP A 219 11.19 -5.69 -1.63
CA TRP A 219 9.80 -6.10 -1.36
C TRP A 219 9.50 -7.54 -1.75
N THR A 220 10.49 -8.33 -2.19
CA THR A 220 10.29 -9.71 -2.63
C THR A 220 10.90 -10.69 -1.65
N HIS A 221 10.06 -11.49 -1.01
CA HIS A 221 10.46 -12.62 -0.18
C HIS A 221 10.36 -13.92 -0.98
N GLU A 222 11.49 -14.46 -1.44
CA GLU A 222 11.54 -15.63 -2.34
C GLU A 222 10.79 -16.85 -1.79
N GLY A 223 10.90 -17.13 -0.48
CA GLY A 223 10.17 -18.23 0.15
C GLY A 223 8.63 -18.10 0.07
N LEU A 224 8.09 -16.88 0.14
CA LEU A 224 6.65 -16.65 0.01
C LEU A 224 6.22 -16.75 -1.47
N VAL A 225 7.05 -16.27 -2.39
CA VAL A 225 6.81 -16.42 -3.84
C VAL A 225 6.73 -17.90 -4.22
N ALA A 226 7.69 -18.72 -3.75
CA ALA A 226 7.70 -20.16 -4.02
C ALA A 226 6.51 -20.89 -3.38
N ARG A 227 6.05 -20.44 -2.20
CA ARG A 227 4.96 -21.07 -1.45
C ARG A 227 3.57 -20.67 -1.95
N PHE A 228 3.41 -19.47 -2.50
CA PHE A 228 2.11 -18.89 -2.91
C PHE A 228 2.08 -18.38 -4.36
N PRO A 229 2.52 -19.17 -5.37
CA PRO A 229 2.53 -18.73 -6.76
C PRO A 229 1.11 -18.55 -7.34
N ASP A 230 0.15 -19.32 -6.84
CA ASP A 230 -1.28 -19.24 -7.18
C ASP A 230 -1.89 -17.90 -6.75
N LEU A 231 -1.62 -17.46 -5.52
CA LEU A 231 -2.09 -16.16 -5.04
C LEU A 231 -1.44 -15.00 -5.78
N LEU A 232 -0.15 -15.12 -6.12
CA LEU A 232 0.55 -14.14 -6.93
C LEU A 232 -0.09 -14.01 -8.32
N ALA A 233 -0.43 -15.13 -8.96
CA ALA A 233 -1.13 -15.14 -10.24
C ALA A 233 -2.54 -14.53 -10.12
N TRP A 234 -3.30 -14.88 -9.08
CA TRP A 234 -4.61 -14.29 -8.79
C TRP A 234 -4.53 -12.76 -8.65
N ARG A 235 -3.58 -12.26 -7.86
CA ARG A 235 -3.35 -10.82 -7.69
C ARG A 235 -3.06 -10.13 -9.01
N ASN A 236 -2.18 -10.71 -9.82
CA ASN A 236 -1.81 -10.10 -11.10
C ASN A 236 -3.01 -10.04 -12.05
N THR A 237 -3.87 -11.06 -12.05
CA THR A 237 -5.16 -11.03 -12.77
C THR A 237 -6.07 -9.92 -12.27
N LEU A 238 -6.18 -9.69 -10.95
CA LEU A 238 -6.95 -8.57 -10.42
C LEU A 238 -6.42 -7.21 -10.89
N TYR A 239 -5.10 -7.03 -10.89
CA TYR A 239 -4.49 -5.81 -11.43
C TYR A 239 -4.83 -5.62 -12.90
N ASP A 240 -4.69 -6.66 -13.73
CA ASP A 240 -4.95 -6.57 -15.16
C ASP A 240 -6.43 -6.29 -15.49
N GLN A 241 -7.36 -6.77 -14.66
CA GLN A 241 -8.80 -6.58 -14.87
C GLN A 241 -9.32 -5.26 -14.29
N HIS A 242 -8.84 -4.86 -13.11
CA HIS A 242 -9.48 -3.81 -12.30
C HIS A 242 -8.57 -2.61 -12.01
N ARG A 243 -7.26 -2.72 -12.22
CA ARG A 243 -6.36 -1.58 -12.05
C ARG A 243 -6.19 -0.85 -13.37
N ARG A 244 -6.75 0.36 -13.44
CA ARG A 244 -6.52 1.27 -14.58
C ARG A 244 -5.06 1.73 -14.56
N SER A 245 -4.43 1.76 -15.74
CA SER A 245 -3.10 2.34 -15.97
C SER A 245 -3.20 3.83 -16.30
#